data_AF-A0A428XFJ5-F1
#
_entry.id   AF-A0A428XFJ5-F1
#
_cell.length_a   1.000
_cell.length_b   1.000
_cell.length_c   1.000
_cell.angle_alpha   90.00
_cell.angle_beta   90.00
_cell.angle_gamma   90.00
#
_symmetry.space_group_name_H-M   'P 1'
#
loop_
_entity.id
_entity.type
_entity.pdbx_description
1 polymer ?
#
loop_
_entity_poly.entity_id
_entity_poly.type
_entity_poly.pdbx_seq_one_letter_code
_entity_poly.pdbx_strand_id
1 'polypeptide(L)'
;MVKKQSWIKISFKGAEGLTGLPKLPKKWMLLDPAKVKTEDVPVAYDNETDPGEAGAVLRAIVDVKQTGAGRFAGTTDLTLKGESDIVDDARLKALGEQAKAVPFEATVDSQGRLTSTIVKIPAAGKAKASRYVITYAGYGTTPTPAAPPADEQQPATKDAYQLINA
;
A
#
# COMPACT_ATOMS: atom_id res chain seq x y z
N MET A 1 9.85 -4.89 -19.69
CA MET A 1 9.68 -5.46 -18.34
C MET A 1 10.60 -4.73 -17.40
N VAL A 2 10.11 -4.19 -16.28
CA VAL A 2 10.84 -3.25 -15.41
C VAL A 2 11.66 -3.93 -14.29
N LYS A 3 11.93 -5.24 -14.39
CA LYS A 3 12.45 -6.13 -13.32
C LYS A 3 13.56 -5.60 -12.37
N LYS A 4 14.33 -4.57 -12.72
CA LYS A 4 15.42 -4.00 -11.89
C LYS A 4 15.55 -2.47 -11.96
N GLN A 5 14.58 -1.78 -12.55
CA GLN A 5 14.65 -0.33 -12.71
C GLN A 5 13.50 0.32 -11.95
N SER A 6 13.76 1.46 -11.31
CA SER A 6 12.73 2.29 -10.73
C SER A 6 12.84 3.70 -11.30
N TRP A 7 11.69 4.30 -11.58
CA TRP A 7 11.61 5.72 -11.91
C TRP A 7 10.81 6.44 -10.86
N ILE A 8 11.22 7.66 -10.57
CA ILE A 8 10.47 8.57 -9.73
C ILE A 8 10.07 9.81 -10.53
N LYS A 9 8.91 10.37 -10.21
CA LYS A 9 8.46 11.65 -10.72
C LYS A 9 7.85 12.43 -9.58
N ILE A 10 8.46 13.55 -9.24
CA ILE A 10 8.08 14.38 -8.08
C ILE A 10 7.53 15.69 -8.60
N SER A 11 6.34 16.05 -8.15
CA SER A 11 5.71 17.33 -8.48
C SER A 11 5.09 17.93 -7.23
N PHE A 12 5.36 19.21 -6.97
CA PHE A 12 4.75 19.95 -5.88
C PHE A 12 3.52 20.70 -6.40
N LYS A 13 2.39 20.60 -5.69
CA LYS A 13 1.19 21.42 -5.89
C LYS A 13 0.98 22.27 -4.63
N GLY A 14 0.42 23.47 -4.76
CA GLY A 14 0.18 24.35 -3.60
C GLY A 14 1.46 24.93 -2.99
N ALA A 15 2.54 25.02 -3.78
CA ALA A 15 3.85 25.47 -3.33
C ALA A 15 4.08 26.96 -3.58
N GLU A 16 3.02 27.71 -3.92
CA GLU A 16 3.10 29.15 -4.15
C GLU A 16 3.59 29.86 -2.87
N GLY A 17 4.68 30.62 -2.99
CA GLY A 17 5.29 31.31 -1.85
C GLY A 17 6.28 30.49 -1.02
N LEU A 18 6.39 29.17 -1.24
CA LEU A 18 7.45 28.37 -0.65
C LEU A 18 8.78 28.64 -1.37
N THR A 19 9.75 29.18 -0.65
CA THR A 19 11.12 29.40 -1.15
C THR A 19 12.01 28.21 -0.77
N GLY A 20 12.89 27.77 -1.68
CA GLY A 20 13.89 26.73 -1.38
C GLY A 20 13.53 25.31 -1.81
N LEU A 21 12.39 25.09 -2.49
CA LEU A 21 12.10 23.80 -3.09
C LEU A 21 13.08 23.49 -4.23
N PRO A 22 13.60 22.25 -4.32
CA PRO A 22 14.49 21.87 -5.41
C PRO A 22 13.76 21.96 -6.75
N LYS A 23 14.48 22.43 -7.78
CA LYS A 23 13.95 22.45 -9.15
C LYS A 23 14.04 21.05 -9.73
N LEU A 24 12.97 20.27 -9.55
CA LEU A 24 12.91 18.91 -10.05
C LEU A 24 12.42 18.84 -11.52
N PRO A 25 12.96 17.91 -12.33
CA PRO A 25 12.50 17.67 -13.69
C PRO A 25 11.03 17.27 -13.78
N LYS A 26 10.38 17.63 -14.89
CA LYS A 26 9.01 17.18 -15.22
C LYS A 26 8.95 15.78 -15.83
N LYS A 27 10.10 15.24 -16.26
CA LYS A 27 10.26 13.90 -16.83
C LYS A 27 10.39 12.86 -15.71
N TRP A 28 10.14 11.60 -16.05
CA TRP A 28 10.49 10.49 -15.18
C TRP A 28 12.00 10.45 -14.95
N MET A 29 12.42 10.18 -13.72
CA MET A 29 13.82 10.12 -13.34
C MET A 29 14.21 8.68 -13.02
N LEU A 30 15.06 8.07 -13.85
CA LEU A 30 15.61 6.74 -13.61
C LEU A 30 16.55 6.77 -12.40
N LEU A 31 16.25 5.94 -11.41
CA LEU A 31 17.08 5.76 -10.23
C LEU A 31 18.23 4.78 -10.50
N ASP A 32 19.44 5.20 -10.17
CA ASP A 32 20.57 4.37 -9.81
C ASP A 32 20.40 3.85 -8.37
N PRO A 33 20.18 2.54 -8.15
CA PRO A 33 19.96 1.95 -6.83
C PRO A 33 21.12 2.16 -5.86
N ALA A 34 22.36 2.27 -6.36
CA ALA A 34 23.54 2.46 -5.50
C ALA A 34 23.57 3.85 -4.82
N LYS A 35 22.70 4.77 -5.24
CA LYS A 35 22.57 6.13 -4.68
C LYS A 35 21.37 6.31 -3.76
N VAL A 36 20.52 5.29 -3.63
CA VAL A 36 19.41 5.26 -2.67
C VAL A 36 19.95 4.66 -1.37
N LYS A 37 19.74 5.39 -0.27
CA LYS A 37 20.32 5.10 1.05
C LYS A 37 19.26 4.82 2.13
N THR A 38 17.99 4.88 1.74
CA THR A 38 16.84 4.54 2.59
C THR A 38 16.20 3.25 2.09
N GLU A 39 15.60 2.50 3.01
CA GLU A 39 14.76 1.33 2.72
C GLU A 39 13.33 1.73 2.33
N ASP A 40 12.94 2.99 2.59
CA ASP A 40 11.59 3.51 2.34
C ASP A 40 11.25 3.65 0.84
N VAL A 41 12.26 3.62 -0.02
CA VAL A 41 12.07 3.76 -1.47
C VAL A 41 12.31 2.42 -2.17
N PRO A 42 11.27 1.80 -2.76
CA PRO A 42 11.44 0.54 -3.48
C PRO A 42 12.24 0.78 -4.77
N VAL A 43 13.50 0.32 -4.77
CA VAL A 43 14.42 0.43 -5.91
C VAL A 43 14.21 -0.64 -6.98
N ALA A 44 13.29 -1.57 -6.75
CA ALA A 44 12.85 -2.56 -7.71
C ALA A 44 11.40 -2.97 -7.45
N TYR A 45 10.74 -3.46 -8.50
CA TYR A 45 9.50 -4.22 -8.38
C TYR A 45 9.85 -5.71 -8.39
N ASP A 46 9.49 -6.42 -7.32
CA ASP A 46 9.82 -7.82 -7.05
C ASP A 46 8.73 -8.81 -7.45
N ASN A 47 7.67 -8.34 -8.12
CA ASN A 47 6.45 -9.08 -8.42
C ASN A 47 5.60 -9.39 -7.18
N GLU A 48 5.59 -8.51 -6.18
CA GLU A 48 4.60 -8.54 -5.10
C GLU A 48 3.17 -8.71 -5.66
N THR A 49 2.46 -9.70 -5.11
CA THR A 49 1.11 -10.11 -5.50
C THR A 49 0.04 -9.68 -4.50
N ASP A 50 0.45 -9.26 -3.31
CA ASP A 50 -0.37 -8.76 -2.22
C ASP A 50 0.10 -7.37 -1.74
N PRO A 51 0.09 -6.33 -2.62
CA PRO A 51 0.50 -4.98 -2.21
C PRO A 51 -0.43 -4.34 -1.17
N GLY A 52 -1.60 -4.94 -0.92
CA GLY A 52 -2.53 -4.54 0.13
C GLY A 52 -2.30 -5.27 1.46
N GLU A 53 -1.36 -6.20 1.53
CA GLU A 53 -1.09 -7.08 2.68
C GLU A 53 -2.37 -7.72 3.27
N ALA A 54 -3.32 -8.12 2.41
CA ALA A 54 -4.53 -8.80 2.87
C ALA A 54 -4.19 -10.09 3.61
N GLY A 55 -3.08 -10.75 3.26
CA GLY A 55 -2.60 -11.92 3.96
C GLY A 55 -2.41 -11.70 5.45
N ALA A 56 -1.94 -10.52 5.88
CA ALA A 56 -1.80 -10.19 7.30
C ALA A 56 -3.16 -10.14 8.01
N VAL A 57 -4.15 -9.46 7.39
CA VAL A 57 -5.54 -9.47 7.88
C VAL A 57 -6.05 -10.90 7.98
N LEU A 58 -5.89 -11.68 6.90
CA LEU A 58 -6.47 -13.02 6.77
C LEU A 58 -5.88 -14.03 7.75
N ARG A 59 -4.59 -13.93 8.08
CA ARG A 59 -3.93 -14.80 9.08
C ARG A 59 -4.41 -14.54 10.50
N ALA A 60 -4.85 -13.32 10.79
CA ALA A 60 -5.36 -12.91 12.11
C ALA A 60 -6.88 -13.14 12.27
N ILE A 61 -7.53 -13.76 11.28
CA ILE A 61 -8.96 -13.99 11.32
C ILE A 61 -9.32 -15.21 12.18
N VAL A 62 -10.35 -15.03 12.98
CA VAL A 62 -11.02 -16.06 13.75
C VAL A 62 -12.50 -16.14 13.35
N ASP A 63 -13.12 -17.31 13.56
CA ASP A 63 -14.56 -17.54 13.40
C ASP A 63 -15.15 -17.20 12.02
N VAL A 64 -14.43 -17.52 10.94
CA VAL A 64 -14.93 -17.32 9.56
C VAL A 64 -16.18 -18.13 9.31
N LYS A 65 -17.21 -17.46 8.81
CA LYS A 65 -18.42 -18.09 8.31
C LYS A 65 -18.66 -17.65 6.89
N GLN A 66 -19.06 -18.61 6.06
CA GLN A 66 -19.59 -18.31 4.74
C GLN A 66 -21.00 -17.74 4.91
N THR A 67 -21.23 -16.53 4.39
CA THR A 67 -22.51 -15.80 4.48
C THR A 67 -23.30 -15.83 3.17
N GLY A 68 -22.69 -16.36 2.11
CA GLY A 68 -23.28 -16.60 0.80
C GLY A 68 -22.26 -17.23 -0.15
N ALA A 69 -22.67 -17.58 -1.37
CA ALA A 69 -21.73 -18.07 -2.37
C ALA A 69 -20.59 -17.04 -2.58
N GLY A 70 -19.35 -17.47 -2.35
CA GLY A 70 -18.15 -16.65 -2.45
C GLY A 70 -18.03 -15.50 -1.44
N ARG A 71 -18.84 -15.47 -0.37
CA ARG A 71 -18.84 -14.40 0.64
C ARG A 71 -18.58 -14.94 2.03
N PHE A 72 -17.69 -14.27 2.75
CA PHE A 72 -17.25 -14.67 4.08
C PHE A 72 -17.30 -13.47 5.04
N ALA A 73 -17.58 -13.74 6.31
CA ALA A 73 -17.51 -12.76 7.37
C ALA A 73 -17.01 -13.42 8.67
N GLY A 74 -16.43 -12.61 9.55
CA GLY A 74 -15.97 -13.02 10.87
C GLY A 74 -15.29 -11.85 11.56
N THR A 75 -14.28 -12.12 12.39
CA THR A 75 -13.49 -11.08 13.07
C THR A 75 -11.99 -11.28 12.86
N THR A 76 -11.25 -10.18 12.85
CA THR A 76 -9.78 -10.17 12.80
C THR A 76 -9.23 -9.50 14.05
N ASP A 77 -8.11 -10.01 14.56
CA ASP A 77 -7.38 -9.43 15.68
C ASP A 77 -6.30 -8.48 15.17
N LEU A 78 -6.56 -7.17 15.29
CA LEU A 78 -5.62 -6.11 14.88
C LEU A 78 -4.41 -5.98 15.82
N THR A 79 -4.40 -6.68 16.95
CA THR A 79 -3.24 -6.72 17.86
C THR A 79 -2.20 -7.75 17.44
N LEU A 80 -2.58 -8.71 16.58
CA LEU A 80 -1.63 -9.65 15.99
C LEU A 80 -0.78 -8.89 14.96
N LYS A 81 0.52 -8.81 15.25
CA LYS A 81 1.46 -8.08 14.40
C LYS A 81 1.62 -8.76 13.04
N GLY A 82 1.43 -7.99 11.98
CA GLY A 82 1.83 -8.29 10.60
C GLY A 82 2.44 -7.04 9.98
N GLU A 83 2.90 -7.11 8.73
CA GLU A 83 3.48 -5.96 8.02
C GLU A 83 2.42 -4.91 7.60
N SER A 84 1.13 -5.21 7.78
CA SER A 84 0.04 -4.28 7.48
C SER A 84 -0.30 -3.35 8.66
N ASP A 85 0.12 -2.08 8.60
CA ASP A 85 -0.30 -1.03 9.53
C ASP A 85 -1.73 -0.53 9.23
N ILE A 86 -2.74 -1.35 9.52
CA ILE A 86 -4.16 -1.05 9.25
C ILE A 86 -4.65 0.16 10.07
N VAL A 87 -4.12 0.31 11.28
CA VAL A 87 -4.34 1.44 12.19
C VAL A 87 -3.02 1.83 12.84
N ASP A 88 -2.85 3.11 13.15
CA ASP A 88 -1.69 3.57 13.93
C ASP A 88 -1.73 3.08 15.39
N ASP A 89 -0.58 3.11 16.05
CA ASP A 89 -0.40 2.68 17.45
C ASP A 89 -1.33 3.40 18.43
N ALA A 90 -1.59 4.69 18.20
CA ALA A 90 -2.44 5.48 19.08
C ALA A 90 -3.89 5.00 19.03
N ARG A 91 -4.38 4.68 17.82
CA ARG A 91 -5.71 4.13 17.59
C ARG A 91 -5.80 2.68 18.05
N LEU A 92 -4.77 1.86 17.82
CA LEU A 92 -4.71 0.49 18.32
C LEU A 92 -4.82 0.45 19.85
N LYS A 93 -4.06 1.32 20.53
CA LYS A 93 -4.15 1.49 22.00
C LYS A 93 -5.54 1.95 22.45
N ALA A 94 -6.16 2.88 21.70
CA ALA A 94 -7.48 3.39 22.03
C ALA A 94 -8.61 2.35 21.81
N LEU A 95 -8.45 1.42 20.86
CA LEU A 95 -9.38 0.31 20.64
C LEU A 95 -9.36 -0.69 21.80
N GLY A 96 -8.20 -0.89 22.44
CA GLY A 96 -8.05 -1.83 23.55
C GLY A 96 -8.53 -3.23 23.19
N GLU A 97 -9.38 -3.83 24.03
CA GLU A 97 -9.94 -5.17 23.77
C GLU A 97 -10.76 -5.26 22.47
N GLN A 98 -11.35 -4.15 21.98
CA GLN A 98 -12.10 -4.18 20.72
C GLN A 98 -11.20 -4.47 19.52
N ALA A 99 -9.89 -4.22 19.62
CA ALA A 99 -8.93 -4.53 18.57
C ALA A 99 -8.81 -6.04 18.30
N LYS A 100 -9.14 -6.89 19.28
CA LYS A 100 -9.02 -8.34 19.16
C LYS A 100 -10.13 -9.01 18.36
N ALA A 101 -11.22 -8.28 18.10
CA ALA A 101 -12.41 -8.82 17.46
C ALA A 101 -13.05 -7.80 16.52
N VAL A 102 -12.28 -7.28 15.56
CA VAL A 102 -12.77 -6.30 14.60
C VAL A 102 -13.49 -7.01 13.44
N PRO A 103 -14.73 -6.62 13.08
CA PRO A 103 -15.45 -7.30 12.02
C PRO A 103 -14.72 -7.20 10.67
N PHE A 104 -14.63 -8.32 9.96
CA PHE A 104 -14.14 -8.37 8.59
C PHE A 104 -15.17 -9.00 7.65
N GLU A 105 -15.06 -8.66 6.37
CA GLU A 105 -15.77 -9.31 5.26
C GLU A 105 -14.76 -9.64 4.14
N ALA A 106 -14.93 -10.78 3.48
CA ALA A 106 -14.15 -11.14 2.31
C ALA A 106 -15.05 -11.67 1.19
N THR A 107 -14.66 -11.41 -0.06
CA THR A 107 -15.33 -11.95 -1.25
C THR A 107 -14.31 -12.63 -2.14
N VAL A 108 -14.67 -13.80 -2.67
CA VAL A 108 -13.90 -14.52 -3.69
C VAL A 108 -14.70 -14.62 -4.99
N ASP A 109 -14.00 -14.71 -6.12
CA ASP A 109 -14.63 -15.02 -7.40
C ASP A 109 -14.96 -16.51 -7.57
N SER A 110 -15.51 -16.89 -8.72
CA SER A 110 -15.86 -18.29 -9.03
C SER A 110 -14.66 -19.24 -9.14
N GLN A 111 -13.44 -18.72 -9.21
CA GLN A 111 -12.20 -19.48 -9.19
C GLN A 111 -11.59 -19.55 -7.78
N GLY A 112 -12.24 -18.97 -6.77
CA GLY A 112 -11.79 -18.94 -5.38
C GLY A 112 -10.73 -17.87 -5.11
N ARG A 113 -10.49 -16.92 -6.02
CA ARG A 113 -9.51 -15.84 -5.81
C ARG A 113 -10.10 -14.71 -5.00
N LEU A 114 -9.36 -14.17 -4.04
CA LEU A 114 -9.78 -13.08 -3.17
C LEU A 114 -9.95 -11.78 -3.96
N THR A 115 -11.19 -11.31 -4.13
CA THR A 115 -11.52 -10.07 -4.87
C THR A 115 -11.67 -8.85 -3.97
N SER A 116 -12.05 -9.03 -2.71
CA SER A 116 -12.13 -7.94 -1.74
C SER A 116 -11.99 -8.42 -0.30
N THR A 117 -11.33 -7.60 0.51
CA THR A 117 -11.29 -7.70 1.97
C THR A 117 -11.69 -6.34 2.56
N ILE A 118 -12.59 -6.34 3.54
CA ILE A 118 -13.03 -5.14 4.26
C ILE A 118 -12.85 -5.40 5.75
N VAL A 119 -12.11 -4.54 6.44
CA VAL A 119 -12.06 -4.50 7.91
C VAL A 119 -12.84 -3.27 8.40
N LYS A 120 -13.81 -3.49 9.28
CA LYS A 120 -14.70 -2.43 9.80
C LYS A 120 -14.19 -1.93 11.14
N ILE A 121 -13.27 -0.98 11.10
CA ILE A 121 -12.57 -0.45 12.27
C ILE A 121 -13.52 0.47 13.07
N PRO A 122 -13.79 0.18 14.35
CA PRO A 122 -14.63 1.02 15.20
C PRO A 122 -14.05 2.43 15.41
N ALA A 123 -14.89 3.34 15.91
CA ALA A 123 -14.41 4.61 16.42
C ALA A 123 -13.63 4.38 17.72
N ALA A 124 -12.49 5.05 17.88
CA ALA A 124 -11.65 4.93 19.07
C ALA A 124 -10.82 6.20 19.28
N GLY A 125 -10.75 6.67 20.52
CA GLY A 125 -10.10 7.94 20.85
C GLY A 125 -10.74 9.10 20.08
N LYS A 126 -9.94 9.80 19.24
CA LYS A 126 -10.42 10.89 18.37
C LYS A 126 -10.79 10.41 16.96
N ALA A 127 -10.48 9.17 16.60
CA ALA A 127 -10.72 8.63 15.26
C ALA A 127 -12.18 8.15 15.13
N LYS A 128 -12.85 8.57 14.06
CA LYS A 128 -14.18 8.05 13.69
C LYS A 128 -14.07 6.62 13.18
N ALA A 129 -15.17 5.88 13.22
CA ALA A 129 -15.25 4.57 12.59
C ALA A 129 -14.87 4.67 11.10
N SER A 130 -14.16 3.69 10.59
CA SER A 130 -13.63 3.67 9.24
C SER A 130 -13.58 2.26 8.67
N ARG A 131 -13.36 2.15 7.36
CA ARG A 131 -13.17 0.88 6.69
C ARG A 131 -11.78 0.84 6.08
N TYR A 132 -11.06 -0.24 6.31
CA TYR A 132 -9.89 -0.59 5.52
C TYR A 132 -10.36 -1.55 4.43
N VAL A 133 -10.17 -1.16 3.16
CA VAL A 133 -10.75 -1.86 2.01
C VAL A 133 -9.64 -2.19 1.03
N ILE A 134 -9.52 -3.48 0.74
CA ILE A 134 -8.63 -4.01 -0.29
C ILE A 134 -9.50 -4.60 -1.39
N THR A 135 -9.11 -4.36 -2.63
CA THR A 135 -9.73 -4.95 -3.82
C THR A 135 -8.65 -5.42 -4.78
N TYR A 136 -8.82 -6.63 -5.30
CA TYR A 136 -7.93 -7.21 -6.30
C TYR A 136 -8.69 -7.40 -7.61
N ALA A 137 -8.00 -7.16 -8.71
CA ALA A 137 -8.54 -7.29 -10.06
C ALA A 137 -7.40 -7.61 -11.04
N GLY A 138 -7.77 -7.95 -12.29
CA GLY A 138 -6.80 -8.14 -13.37
C GLY A 138 -5.92 -9.39 -13.23
N TYR A 139 -6.39 -10.42 -12.51
CA TYR A 139 -5.64 -11.67 -12.33
C TYR A 139 -5.19 -12.25 -13.68
N GLY A 140 -3.88 -12.43 -13.83
CA GLY A 140 -3.26 -12.97 -15.04
C GLY A 140 -3.40 -12.09 -16.30
N THR A 141 -4.03 -10.90 -16.19
CA THR A 141 -4.32 -10.01 -17.33
C THR A 141 -3.75 -8.61 -17.16
N THR A 142 -3.39 -8.21 -15.94
CA THR A 142 -2.74 -6.92 -15.69
C THR A 142 -1.41 -6.84 -16.44
N PRO A 143 -1.21 -5.82 -17.29
CA PRO A 143 0.04 -5.67 -18.02
C PRO A 143 1.18 -5.39 -17.05
N THR A 144 2.33 -6.01 -17.30
CA THR A 144 3.54 -5.64 -16.58
C THR A 144 3.91 -4.19 -16.88
N PRO A 145 4.24 -3.36 -15.87
CA PRO A 145 4.72 -2.01 -16.12
C PRO A 145 5.88 -2.01 -17.13
N ALA A 146 5.81 -1.05 -18.04
CA ALA A 146 6.87 -0.76 -19.01
C ALA A 146 7.68 0.45 -18.53
N ALA A 147 8.93 0.55 -19.00
CA ALA A 147 9.72 1.75 -18.80
C ALA A 147 9.01 2.95 -19.45
N PRO A 148 9.09 4.16 -18.88
CA PRO A 148 8.65 5.36 -19.58
C PRO A 148 9.37 5.50 -20.92
N PRO A 149 8.74 6.12 -21.94
CA PRO A 149 9.38 6.40 -23.23
C PRO A 149 10.73 7.13 -23.07
N ALA A 150 11.69 6.86 -23.97
CA ALA A 150 13.05 7.40 -23.86
C ALA A 150 13.11 8.94 -23.80
N ASP A 151 12.21 9.60 -24.50
CA ASP A 151 12.03 11.06 -24.51
C ASP A 151 11.26 11.60 -23.30
N GLU A 152 10.58 10.74 -22.54
CA GLU A 152 9.87 11.08 -21.31
C GLU A 152 10.66 10.77 -20.02
N GLN A 153 11.88 10.27 -20.14
CA GLN A 153 12.74 9.93 -19.01
C GLN A 153 14.13 10.57 -19.10
N GLN A 154 14.82 10.60 -17.96
CA GLN A 154 16.21 11.02 -17.83
C GLN A 154 16.82 10.41 -16.56
N PRO A 155 18.15 10.46 -16.35
CA PRO A 155 18.74 10.11 -15.06
C PRO A 155 18.23 10.99 -13.92
N ALA A 156 18.09 10.40 -12.72
CA ALA A 156 17.77 11.14 -11.51
C ALA A 156 18.84 12.19 -11.19
N THR A 157 18.38 13.37 -10.78
CA THR A 157 19.26 14.50 -10.42
C THR A 157 19.80 14.35 -9.00
N LYS A 158 20.88 15.09 -8.69
CA LYS A 158 21.41 15.16 -7.31
C LYS A 158 20.33 15.60 -6.32
N ASP A 159 19.53 16.60 -6.68
CA ASP A 159 18.46 17.14 -5.83
C ASP A 159 17.37 16.09 -5.56
N ALA A 160 17.06 15.23 -6.54
CA ALA A 160 16.13 14.13 -6.34
C ALA A 160 16.68 13.11 -5.31
N TYR A 161 17.96 12.78 -5.38
CA TYR A 161 18.60 11.91 -4.38
C TYR A 161 18.71 12.55 -3.00
N GLN A 162 18.89 13.87 -2.91
CA GLN A 162 18.86 14.56 -1.63
C GLN A 162 17.49 14.46 -0.99
N LEU A 163 16.42 14.59 -1.77
CA LEU A 163 15.04 14.48 -1.27
C LEU A 163 14.68 13.04 -0.87
N ILE A 164 15.09 12.05 -1.65
CA ILE A 164 14.82 10.63 -1.37
C ILE A 164 15.56 10.13 -0.13
N ASN A 165 16.78 10.62 0.10
CA ASN A 165 17.62 10.17 1.22
C ASN A 165 17.55 11.10 2.44
N ALA A 166 16.61 12.05 2.46
CA ALA A 166 16.41 12.96 3.58
C ALA A 166 15.64 12.25 4.70
#